data_AF-A0A965T4Q4-F1
#
_entry.id   AF-A0A965T4Q4-F1
#
_cell.length_a   1.000
_cell.length_b   1.000
_cell.length_c   1.000
_cell.angle_alpha   90.00
_cell.angle_beta   90.00
_cell.angle_gamma   90.00
#
_symmetry.space_group_name_H-M   'P 1'
#
loop_
_entity.id
_entity.type
_entity.pdbx_description
1 polymer ?
#
loop_
_entity_poly.entity_id
_entity_poly.type
_entity_poly.pdbx_seq_one_letter_code
_entity_poly.pdbx_strand_id
1 'polypeptide(L)'
;MPIFVYIMLRRHNMARKSKYTKELLEPIVSSSRSIGQVIDKLGLSRAGGTYKYIQYHIKKHKISTSHFLGQGWNKFGQPDFNNGKESIEEYFDIETERKPNHVKSRVLTYGLKKNICEKCGIVGHKGWMNEDITIELHHIDGCRSNNKLSNLQMLCPNCHSQTPNYRNKKKEIL
;
A
#
# COMPACT_ATOMS: atom_id res chain seq x y z
N MET A 1 -8.70 46.53 54.61
CA MET A 1 -9.34 45.83 53.47
C MET A 1 -9.80 46.89 52.48
N PRO A 2 -9.69 46.73 51.14
CA PRO A 2 -8.89 45.75 50.41
C PRO A 2 -8.26 46.26 49.07
N ILE A 3 -7.35 45.44 48.53
CA ILE A 3 -7.05 45.14 47.09
C ILE A 3 -6.25 46.18 46.27
N PHE A 4 -4.94 45.97 46.06
CA PHE A 4 -4.33 45.16 44.97
C PHE A 4 -4.63 45.68 43.55
N VAL A 5 -3.75 46.53 43.00
CA VAL A 5 -3.50 46.58 41.54
C VAL A 5 -2.00 46.67 41.27
N TYR A 6 -1.39 45.49 41.39
CA TYR A 6 -0.35 44.92 40.55
C TYR A 6 0.52 45.89 39.72
N ILE A 7 1.74 46.12 40.20
CA ILE A 7 2.86 46.63 39.42
C ILE A 7 3.10 45.66 38.25
N MET A 8 2.76 46.06 37.02
CA MET A 8 3.18 45.37 35.79
C MET A 8 4.70 45.51 35.60
N LEU A 9 5.48 44.74 36.36
CA LEU A 9 6.87 44.48 36.01
C LEU A 9 6.87 43.63 34.74
N ARG A 10 7.18 44.29 33.62
CA ARG A 10 7.59 43.68 32.35
C ARG A 10 8.66 42.62 32.65
N ARG A 11 8.26 41.35 32.70
CA ARG A 11 9.21 40.23 32.68
C ARG A 11 9.84 40.22 31.30
N HIS A 12 11.07 40.72 31.22
CA HIS A 12 11.95 40.55 30.08
C HIS A 12 11.92 39.08 29.63
N ASN A 13 11.47 38.89 28.40
CA ASN A 13 11.39 37.63 27.70
C ASN A 13 12.82 37.15 27.38
N MET A 14 13.51 36.56 28.36
CA MET A 14 14.69 35.75 28.07
C MET A 14 14.19 34.44 27.46
N ALA A 15 14.35 34.29 26.14
CA ALA A 15 13.95 33.11 25.39
C ALA A 15 14.48 31.85 26.10
N ARG A 16 13.57 31.03 26.66
CA ARG A 16 13.94 29.74 27.26
C ARG A 16 14.65 28.92 26.19
N LYS A 17 15.93 28.59 26.43
CA LYS A 17 16.70 27.68 25.56
C LYS A 17 15.87 26.40 25.37
N SER A 18 15.66 26.02 24.10
CA SER A 18 14.87 24.83 23.80
C SER A 18 15.57 23.59 24.36
N LYS A 19 14.81 22.72 25.03
CA LYS A 19 15.31 21.45 25.61
C LYS A 19 15.98 20.54 24.58
N TYR A 20 15.56 20.61 23.31
CA TYR A 20 16.07 19.79 22.22
C TYR A 20 16.90 20.64 21.28
N THR A 21 18.19 20.75 21.57
CA THR A 21 19.16 21.45 20.71
C THR A 21 19.64 20.54 19.59
N LYS A 22 20.33 21.13 18.60
CA LYS A 22 20.85 20.39 17.46
C LYS A 22 21.90 19.37 17.89
N GLU A 23 22.79 19.77 18.79
CA GLU A 23 23.90 18.97 19.31
C GLU A 23 23.42 17.71 20.03
N LEU A 24 22.25 17.78 20.68
CA LEU A 24 21.62 16.64 21.32
C LEU A 24 20.96 15.69 20.30
N LEU A 25 20.21 16.25 19.35
CA LEU A 25 19.38 15.46 18.44
C LEU A 25 20.17 14.79 17.31
N GLU A 26 21.20 15.46 16.78
CA GLU A 26 21.96 15.01 15.61
C GLU A 26 22.63 13.63 15.79
N PRO A 27 23.37 13.33 16.88
CA PRO A 27 23.95 12.00 17.08
C PRO A 27 22.88 10.91 17.30
N ILE A 28 21.76 11.27 17.94
CA ILE A 28 20.66 10.33 18.20
C ILE A 28 19.93 9.99 16.91
N VAL A 29 19.65 10.97 16.05
CA VAL A 29 19.01 10.76 14.75
C VAL A 29 19.91 9.96 13.81
N SER A 30 21.21 10.31 13.74
CA SER A 30 22.16 9.58 12.88
C SER A 30 22.27 8.10 13.24
N SER A 31 22.29 7.78 14.54
CA SER A 31 22.36 6.39 15.03
C SER A 31 21.02 5.63 15.04
N SER A 32 19.93 6.22 14.56
CA SER A 32 18.58 5.62 14.62
C SER A 32 18.01 5.35 13.23
N ARG A 33 17.12 4.35 13.14
CA ARG A 33 16.45 3.95 11.89
C ARG A 33 14.98 4.37 11.81
N SER A 34 14.43 4.94 12.90
CA SER A 34 13.06 5.46 12.95
C SER A 34 12.91 6.54 14.03
N ILE A 35 11.87 7.37 13.90
CA ILE A 35 11.49 8.36 14.93
C ILE A 35 11.20 7.68 16.28
N GLY A 36 10.64 6.47 16.26
CA GLY A 36 10.40 5.70 17.48
C GLY A 36 11.69 5.42 18.25
N GLN A 37 12.75 4.96 17.56
CA GLN A 37 14.05 4.72 18.19
C GLN A 37 14.68 6.01 18.74
N VAL A 38 14.47 7.15 18.08
CA VAL A 38 14.90 8.46 18.59
C VAL A 38 14.19 8.78 19.91
N ILE A 39 12.88 8.55 19.99
CA ILE A 39 12.07 8.78 21.19
C ILE A 39 12.53 7.85 22.33
N ASP A 40 12.79 6.57 22.03
CA ASP A 40 13.27 5.60 23.03
C ASP A 40 14.63 6.02 23.60
N LYS A 41 15.58 6.42 22.73
CA LYS A 41 16.92 6.90 23.14
C LYS A 41 16.88 8.22 23.91
N LEU A 42 15.85 9.04 23.70
CA LEU A 42 15.59 10.25 24.48
C LEU A 42 14.92 9.95 25.83
N GLY A 43 14.58 8.69 26.11
CA GLY A 43 13.91 8.27 27.35
C GLY A 43 12.47 8.77 27.46
N LEU A 44 11.80 9.00 26.33
CA LEU A 44 10.45 9.56 26.28
C LEU A 44 9.41 8.48 25.98
N SER A 45 8.18 8.67 26.46
CA SER A 45 7.07 7.78 26.11
C SER A 45 6.61 7.99 24.67
N ARG A 46 6.30 6.88 23.99
CA ARG A 46 5.79 6.84 22.61
C ARG A 46 4.33 7.30 22.50
N ALA A 47 4.06 8.55 22.86
CA ALA A 47 2.75 9.18 22.73
C ALA A 47 2.69 10.06 21.46
N GLY A 48 1.53 10.16 20.82
CA GLY A 48 1.36 10.91 19.56
C GLY A 48 1.85 12.37 19.61
N GLY A 49 1.67 13.04 20.75
CA GLY A 49 2.20 14.38 20.98
C GLY A 49 3.74 14.43 20.99
N THR A 50 4.39 13.43 21.58
CA THR A 50 5.85 13.27 21.61
C THR A 50 6.43 13.15 20.20
N TYR A 51 5.80 12.34 19.33
CA TYR A 51 6.23 12.19 17.94
C TYR A 51 6.24 13.54 17.21
N LYS A 52 5.11 14.26 17.25
CA LYS A 52 4.97 15.57 16.59
C LYS A 52 6.02 16.56 17.12
N TYR A 53 6.26 16.55 18.43
CA TYR A 53 7.16 17.48 19.06
C TYR A 53 8.64 17.23 18.70
N ILE A 54 9.09 15.96 18.70
CA ILE A 54 10.45 15.61 18.28
C ILE A 54 10.65 15.84 16.78
N GLN A 55 9.66 15.49 15.95
CA GLN A 55 9.71 15.77 14.51
C GLN A 55 9.82 17.27 14.21
N TYR A 56 9.12 18.12 14.96
CA TYR A 56 9.23 19.57 14.84
C TYR A 56 10.68 20.05 15.08
N HIS A 57 11.35 19.57 16.14
CA HIS A 57 12.72 19.97 16.44
C HIS A 57 13.74 19.43 15.44
N ILE A 58 13.59 18.18 14.98
CA ILE A 58 14.43 17.62 13.91
C ILE A 58 14.34 18.47 12.64
N LYS A 59 13.11 18.85 12.24
CA LYS A 59 12.87 19.72 11.07
C LYS A 59 13.43 21.12 11.28
N LYS A 60 13.22 21.70 12.47
CA LYS A 60 13.72 23.04 12.85
C LYS A 60 15.24 23.12 12.75
N HIS A 61 15.95 22.08 13.18
CA HIS A 61 17.41 21.99 13.13
C HIS A 61 17.97 21.44 11.81
N LYS A 62 17.10 21.17 10.83
CA LYS A 62 17.45 20.65 9.50
C LYS A 62 18.31 19.37 9.54
N ILE A 63 18.02 18.48 10.49
CA ILE A 63 18.73 17.21 10.62
C ILE A 63 18.17 16.22 9.61
N SER A 64 19.05 15.54 8.86
CA SER A 64 18.63 14.56 7.85
C SER A 64 18.02 13.31 8.50
N THR A 65 16.90 12.85 7.94
CA THR A 65 16.20 11.60 8.30
C THR A 65 15.97 10.70 7.10
N SER A 66 16.67 10.95 5.97
CA SER A 66 16.51 10.18 4.73
C SER A 66 16.87 8.70 4.88
N HIS A 67 17.76 8.37 5.82
CA HIS A 67 18.16 7.00 6.17
C HIS A 67 17.12 6.26 7.01
N PHE A 68 16.05 6.91 7.48
CA PHE A 68 15.01 6.23 8.23
C PHE A 68 14.24 5.28 7.31
N LEU A 69 14.29 3.99 7.66
CA LEU A 69 13.72 2.91 6.84
C LEU A 69 12.19 2.90 6.84
N GLY A 70 11.55 3.59 7.78
CA GLY A 70 10.15 4.03 7.74
C GLY A 70 9.11 3.00 7.26
N GLN A 71 7.99 3.53 6.77
CA GLN A 71 6.83 2.80 6.25
C GLN A 71 7.14 2.17 4.86
N GLY A 72 8.24 1.43 4.72
CA GLY A 72 8.61 0.75 3.46
C GLY A 72 7.53 -0.19 2.95
N TRP A 73 6.75 -0.79 3.87
CA TRP A 73 5.59 -1.62 3.60
C TRP A 73 4.48 -0.92 2.80
N ASN A 74 4.38 0.41 2.89
CA ASN A 74 3.38 1.22 2.19
C ASN A 74 3.93 1.94 0.95
N LYS A 75 5.26 2.07 0.81
CA LYS A 75 5.89 2.81 -0.30
C LYS A 75 6.25 1.94 -1.51
N PHE A 76 6.56 0.66 -1.29
CA PHE A 76 7.03 -0.25 -2.34
C PHE A 76 6.14 -1.50 -2.49
N GLY A 77 4.92 -1.45 -1.93
CA GLY A 77 4.09 -2.64 -1.74
C GLY A 77 4.63 -3.52 -0.62
N GLN A 78 3.80 -4.44 -0.13
CA GLN A 78 4.30 -5.49 0.76
C GLN A 78 5.32 -6.33 -0.04
N PRO A 79 6.52 -6.60 0.50
CA PRO A 79 7.36 -7.63 -0.09
C PRO A 79 6.56 -8.93 -0.11
N ASP A 80 6.54 -9.62 -1.25
CA ASP A 80 5.91 -10.94 -1.34
C ASP A 80 6.68 -11.87 -0.39
N PHE A 81 6.09 -12.14 0.79
CA PHE A 81 6.66 -13.07 1.75
C PHE A 81 6.64 -14.52 1.24
N ASN A 82 6.11 -14.78 0.04
CA ASN A 82 6.28 -16.03 -0.69
C ASN A 82 7.59 -16.06 -1.50
N ASN A 83 8.69 -15.55 -0.94
CA ASN A 83 10.02 -15.81 -1.46
C ASN A 83 10.34 -17.30 -1.27
N GLY A 84 9.88 -18.09 -2.25
CA GLY A 84 10.13 -19.52 -2.39
C GLY A 84 8.87 -20.36 -2.38
N LYS A 85 8.30 -20.67 -3.55
CA LYS A 85 7.71 -22.01 -3.79
C LYS A 85 7.33 -22.43 -5.21
N GLU A 86 7.17 -21.52 -6.18
CA GLU A 86 6.80 -21.92 -7.55
C GLU A 86 7.22 -20.84 -8.55
N SER A 87 7.73 -21.25 -9.71
CA SER A 87 7.97 -20.34 -10.85
C SER A 87 6.64 -19.83 -11.43
N ILE A 88 6.69 -18.78 -12.26
CA ILE A 88 5.48 -18.27 -12.91
C ILE A 88 4.93 -19.29 -13.92
N GLU A 89 5.81 -20.05 -14.57
CA GLU A 89 5.46 -21.14 -15.47
C GLU A 89 4.76 -22.27 -14.70
N GLU A 90 5.33 -22.73 -13.58
CA GLU A 90 4.72 -23.74 -12.71
C GLU A 90 3.37 -23.29 -12.16
N TYR A 91 3.22 -21.99 -11.86
CA TYR A 91 1.97 -21.44 -11.34
C TYR A 91 0.77 -21.70 -12.26
N PHE A 92 0.99 -21.53 -13.57
CA PHE A 92 -0.05 -21.62 -14.59
C PHE A 92 -0.09 -23.00 -15.27
N ASP A 93 0.94 -23.83 -15.16
CA ASP A 93 0.95 -25.15 -15.83
C ASP A 93 0.30 -26.29 -15.01
N ILE A 94 0.01 -26.05 -13.72
CA ILE A 94 -0.59 -27.05 -12.82
C ILE A 94 -2.10 -26.83 -12.68
N GLU A 95 -2.87 -27.92 -12.76
CA GLU A 95 -4.27 -27.93 -12.36
C GLU A 95 -4.38 -27.91 -10.83
N THR A 96 -4.73 -26.75 -10.28
CA THR A 96 -4.86 -26.57 -8.84
C THR A 96 -5.89 -25.49 -8.55
N GLU A 97 -6.69 -25.68 -7.50
CA GLU A 97 -7.66 -24.67 -7.11
C GLU A 97 -6.95 -23.41 -6.60
N ARG A 98 -7.17 -22.30 -7.30
CA ARG A 98 -6.65 -20.99 -6.92
C ARG A 98 -7.79 -19.98 -6.87
N LYS A 99 -7.65 -18.98 -6.00
CA LYS A 99 -8.60 -17.87 -5.94
C LYS A 99 -8.52 -17.07 -7.24
N PRO A 100 -9.64 -16.81 -7.94
CA PRO A 100 -9.61 -16.08 -9.22
C PRO A 100 -8.92 -14.71 -9.14
N ASN A 101 -9.08 -14.00 -8.03
CA ASN A 101 -8.42 -12.70 -7.81
C ASN A 101 -6.89 -12.82 -7.71
N HIS A 102 -6.37 -13.95 -7.20
CA HIS A 102 -4.92 -14.19 -7.14
C HIS A 102 -4.36 -14.47 -8.54
N VAL A 103 -5.06 -15.32 -9.30
CA VAL A 103 -4.70 -15.65 -10.68
C VAL A 103 -4.73 -14.38 -11.54
N LYS A 104 -5.80 -13.59 -11.45
CA LYS A 104 -5.94 -12.30 -12.14
C LYS A 104 -4.82 -11.32 -11.76
N SER A 105 -4.52 -11.20 -10.46
CA SER A 105 -3.44 -10.32 -9.98
C SER A 105 -2.09 -10.72 -10.59
N ARG A 106 -1.78 -12.02 -10.64
CA ARG A 106 -0.51 -12.50 -11.21
C ARG A 106 -0.43 -12.31 -12.73
N VAL A 107 -1.47 -12.66 -13.50
CA VAL A 107 -1.42 -12.45 -14.97
C VAL A 107 -1.21 -10.99 -15.34
N LEU A 108 -1.74 -10.05 -14.53
CA LEU A 108 -1.53 -8.61 -14.72
C LEU A 108 -0.14 -8.16 -14.25
N THR A 109 0.28 -8.58 -13.06
CA THR A 109 1.57 -8.18 -12.46
C THR A 109 2.76 -8.63 -13.30
N TYR A 110 2.70 -9.85 -13.85
CA TYR A 110 3.75 -10.41 -14.70
C TYR A 110 3.57 -10.03 -16.19
N GLY A 111 2.58 -9.21 -16.55
CA GLY A 111 2.36 -8.75 -17.93
C GLY A 111 1.93 -9.85 -18.92
N LEU A 112 1.48 -11.01 -18.42
CA LEU A 112 1.05 -12.14 -19.23
C LEU A 112 -0.29 -11.88 -19.93
N LYS A 113 -1.14 -11.06 -19.32
CA LYS A 113 -2.37 -10.54 -19.92
C LYS A 113 -2.55 -9.07 -19.58
N LYS A 114 -3.33 -8.36 -20.39
CA LYS A 114 -3.65 -6.95 -20.19
C LYS A 114 -4.98 -6.80 -19.46
N ASN A 115 -5.17 -5.67 -18.76
CA ASN A 115 -6.47 -5.32 -18.17
C ASN A 115 -7.43 -4.77 -19.24
N ILE A 116 -7.70 -5.57 -20.26
CA ILE A 116 -8.51 -5.26 -21.44
C ILE A 116 -9.38 -6.49 -21.73
N CYS A 117 -10.62 -6.28 -22.12
CA CYS A 117 -11.47 -7.38 -22.58
C CYS A 117 -10.94 -7.95 -23.91
N GLU A 118 -10.61 -9.24 -23.91
CA GLU A 118 -10.14 -9.97 -25.08
C GLU A 118 -11.23 -10.20 -26.13
N LYS A 119 -12.51 -9.97 -25.79
CA LYS A 119 -13.66 -10.10 -26.72
C LYS A 119 -14.02 -8.78 -27.41
N CYS A 120 -14.19 -7.70 -26.66
CA CYS A 120 -14.69 -6.42 -27.20
C CYS A 120 -13.66 -5.28 -27.18
N GLY A 121 -12.47 -5.50 -26.62
CA GLY A 121 -11.41 -4.50 -26.56
C GLY A 121 -11.60 -3.39 -25.52
N ILE A 122 -12.68 -3.41 -24.73
CA ILE A 122 -12.87 -2.40 -23.68
C ILE A 122 -11.72 -2.46 -22.68
N VAL A 123 -11.12 -1.31 -22.41
CA VAL A 123 -10.01 -1.17 -21.46
C VAL A 123 -10.58 -1.03 -20.04
N GLY A 124 -9.93 -1.63 -19.06
CA GLY A 124 -10.42 -1.59 -17.67
C GLY A 124 -10.35 -0.19 -17.04
N HIS A 125 -9.43 0.67 -17.49
CA HIS A 125 -9.29 2.04 -16.99
C HIS A 125 -9.97 3.03 -17.94
N LYS A 126 -10.93 3.81 -17.45
CA LYS A 126 -11.68 4.82 -18.24
C LYS A 126 -12.33 4.29 -19.54
N GLY A 127 -12.44 2.97 -19.71
CA GLY A 127 -12.96 2.38 -20.95
C GLY A 127 -14.47 2.36 -21.03
N TRP A 128 -15.17 2.64 -19.93
CA TRP A 128 -16.62 2.60 -19.87
C TRP A 128 -17.16 3.96 -19.44
N MET A 129 -17.71 4.74 -20.39
CA MET A 129 -18.21 6.10 -20.13
C MET A 129 -17.18 7.00 -19.42
N ASN A 130 -15.90 6.85 -19.74
CA ASN A 130 -14.77 7.53 -19.08
C ASN A 130 -14.57 7.17 -17.59
N GLU A 131 -15.19 6.08 -17.15
CA GLU A 131 -15.04 5.47 -15.83
C GLU A 131 -14.35 4.10 -15.93
N ASP A 132 -13.84 3.62 -14.80
CA ASP A 132 -13.23 2.30 -14.69
C ASP A 132 -14.29 1.19 -14.79
N ILE A 133 -13.91 0.10 -15.46
CA ILE A 133 -14.71 -1.12 -15.54
C ILE A 133 -13.87 -2.32 -15.11
N THR A 134 -14.44 -3.14 -14.23
CA THR A 134 -13.78 -4.35 -13.77
C THR A 134 -13.71 -5.38 -14.89
N ILE A 135 -12.50 -5.67 -15.36
CA ILE A 135 -12.27 -6.84 -16.23
C ILE A 135 -12.19 -8.09 -15.36
N GLU A 136 -12.99 -9.10 -15.66
CA GLU A 136 -13.08 -10.37 -14.95
C GLU A 136 -12.20 -11.43 -15.62
N LEU A 137 -11.70 -12.38 -14.82
CA LEU A 137 -10.98 -13.53 -15.33
C LEU A 137 -11.97 -14.66 -15.58
N HIS A 138 -11.98 -15.19 -16.81
CA HIS A 138 -12.83 -16.28 -17.26
C HIS A 138 -11.98 -17.51 -17.59
N HIS A 139 -12.45 -18.68 -17.17
CA HIS A 139 -11.91 -19.98 -17.57
C HIS A 139 -12.73 -20.51 -18.75
N ILE A 140 -12.09 -20.69 -19.91
CA ILE A 140 -12.76 -21.06 -21.18
C ILE A 140 -13.50 -22.39 -21.04
N ASP A 141 -12.88 -23.38 -20.41
CA ASP A 141 -13.46 -24.69 -20.12
C ASP A 141 -14.50 -24.69 -18.98
N GLY A 142 -14.59 -23.60 -18.20
CA GLY A 142 -15.41 -23.49 -17.00
C GLY A 142 -14.82 -24.18 -15.75
N CYS A 143 -13.63 -24.79 -15.86
CA CYS A 143 -12.96 -25.48 -14.77
C CYS A 143 -12.04 -24.51 -14.00
N ARG A 144 -12.38 -24.23 -12.74
CA ARG A 144 -11.66 -23.25 -11.92
C ARG A 144 -10.22 -23.66 -11.55
N SER A 145 -9.90 -24.95 -11.61
CA SER A 145 -8.56 -25.46 -11.30
C SER A 145 -7.62 -25.40 -12.51
N ASN A 146 -8.14 -25.34 -13.73
CA ASN A 146 -7.32 -25.28 -14.95
C ASN A 146 -6.81 -23.85 -15.18
N ASN A 147 -5.70 -23.50 -14.54
CA ASN A 147 -5.12 -22.16 -14.61
C ASN A 147 -4.16 -21.96 -15.80
N LYS A 148 -4.14 -22.86 -16.78
CA LYS A 148 -3.29 -22.68 -17.98
C LYS A 148 -3.58 -21.34 -18.63
N LEU A 149 -2.52 -20.59 -18.98
CA LEU A 149 -2.68 -19.25 -19.60
C LEU A 149 -3.56 -19.29 -20.84
N SER A 150 -3.51 -20.39 -21.61
CA SER A 150 -4.37 -20.65 -22.77
C SER A 150 -5.84 -20.89 -22.42
N ASN A 151 -6.15 -21.33 -21.20
CA ASN A 151 -7.51 -21.51 -20.69
C ASN A 151 -8.06 -20.25 -20.00
N LEU A 152 -7.22 -19.26 -19.73
CA LEU A 152 -7.62 -18.00 -19.11
C LEU A 152 -7.97 -16.94 -20.15
N GLN A 153 -9.03 -16.17 -19.89
CA GLN A 153 -9.47 -15.08 -20.75
C GLN A 153 -9.89 -13.87 -19.91
N MET A 154 -9.44 -12.67 -20.27
CA MET A 154 -9.86 -11.42 -19.64
C MET A 154 -11.12 -10.88 -20.32
N LEU A 155 -12.23 -10.74 -19.60
CA LEU A 155 -13.53 -10.31 -20.15
C LEU A 155 -14.16 -9.19 -19.33
N CYS A 156 -14.80 -8.21 -19.96
CA CYS A 156 -15.66 -7.28 -19.22
C CYS A 156 -16.94 -7.99 -18.73
N PRO A 157 -17.69 -7.42 -17.75
CA PRO A 157 -18.86 -8.08 -17.16
C PRO A 157 -19.95 -8.38 -18.21
N ASN A 158 -20.10 -7.51 -19.21
CA ASN A 158 -21.07 -7.68 -20.30
C ASN A 158 -20.67 -8.80 -21.28
N CYS A 159 -19.38 -9.00 -21.51
CA CYS A 159 -18.90 -10.10 -22.36
C CYS A 159 -18.88 -11.41 -21.59
N HIS A 160 -18.52 -11.36 -20.32
CA HIS A 160 -18.48 -12.54 -19.45
C HIS A 160 -19.88 -13.12 -19.20
N SER A 161 -20.91 -12.28 -19.09
CA SER A 161 -22.31 -12.73 -18.96
C SER A 161 -22.83 -13.54 -20.15
N GLN A 162 -22.16 -13.45 -21.30
CA GLN A 162 -22.50 -14.16 -22.53
C GLN A 162 -21.78 -15.50 -22.67
N THR A 163 -20.89 -15.87 -21.74
CA THR A 163 -20.15 -17.13 -21.85
C THR A 163 -21.06 -18.31 -21.50
N PRO A 164 -20.84 -19.51 -22.08
CA PRO A 164 -21.69 -20.68 -21.83
C PRO A 164 -21.71 -21.09 -20.35
N ASN A 165 -20.61 -20.88 -19.64
CA ASN A 165 -20.41 -21.32 -18.25
C ASN A 165 -20.69 -20.19 -17.23
N TYR A 166 -21.25 -19.05 -17.67
CA TYR A 166 -21.53 -17.93 -16.77
C TYR A 166 -22.54 -18.34 -15.68
N ARG A 167 -22.16 -18.17 -14.41
CA ARG A 167 -23.00 -18.46 -13.23
C ARG A 167 -23.73 -19.81 -13.29
N ASN A 168 -23.07 -20.86 -13.76
CA ASN A 168 -23.63 -22.21 -13.90
C ASN A 168 -24.88 -22.28 -14.81
N LYS A 169 -24.95 -21.44 -15.84
CA LYS A 169 -26.00 -21.53 -16.86
C LYS A 169 -25.99 -22.96 -17.44
N LYS A 170 -27.14 -23.66 -17.38
CA LYS A 170 -27.28 -24.99 -18.00
C LYS A 170 -27.06 -24.85 -19.51
N LYS A 171 -26.23 -25.71 -20.11
CA LYS A 171 -26.19 -25.86 -21.57
C LYS A 171 -27.58 -26.35 -22.00
N GLU A 172 -28.25 -25.59 -22.86
CA GLU A 172 -29.37 -26.14 -23.64
C GLU A 172 -28.81 -27.27 -24.50
N ILE A 173 -29.34 -28.46 -24.31
CA ILE A 173 -29.09 -29.59 -25.20
C ILE A 173 -29.89 -29.26 -26.46
N LEU A 174 -29.21 -28.83 -27.52
CA LEU A 174 -29.77 -28.75 -28.87
C LEU A 174 -29.89 -30.15 -29.46
#